data_AF-A0A3M1RUQ9-F1
#
_entry.id   AF-A0A3M1RUQ9-F1
#
_cell.length_a   1.000
_cell.length_b   1.000
_cell.length_c   1.000
_cell.angle_alpha   90.00
_cell.angle_beta   90.00
_cell.angle_gamma   90.00
#
_symmetry.space_group_name_H-M   'P 1'
#
loop_
_entity.id
_entity.type
_entity.pdbx_description
1 polymer ?
#
loop_
_entity_poly.entity_id
_entity_poly.type
_entity_poly.pdbx_seq_one_letter_code
_entity_poly.pdbx_strand_id
1 'polypeptide(L)'
;MSKKKVGVIIACHGDVPLDYIEENKEAFEMAESHIEVLSNNTRDLPRTRETDPFKYDVEDLIEKIKEKREYQSIEAGYMSFCGPSIPEAVENALKNGAEKVLVIPLFNVKSKHSVVDIPQIVEKAKAKNPNADVSYLEPGDDEIKNLLAEILIKKIDKSIGDE
;
A
#
# COMPACT_ATOMS: atom_id res chain seq x y z
N MET A 1 -25.38 19.45 23.60
CA MET A 1 -25.46 19.68 22.15
C MET A 1 -26.43 18.68 21.55
N SER A 2 -27.35 19.11 20.66
CA SER A 2 -28.19 18.18 19.91
C SER A 2 -27.29 17.26 19.08
N LYS A 3 -27.47 15.94 19.17
CA LYS A 3 -26.75 14.98 18.33
C LYS A 3 -27.01 15.37 16.86
N LYS A 4 -25.96 15.69 16.11
CA LYS A 4 -26.10 16.01 14.67
C LYS A 4 -26.69 14.77 13.98
N LYS A 5 -27.72 14.98 13.15
CA LYS A 5 -28.39 13.90 12.40
C LYS A 5 -27.59 13.60 11.13
N VAL A 6 -26.34 13.15 11.29
CA VAL A 6 -25.43 12.85 10.18
C VAL A 6 -25.17 11.35 10.14
N GLY A 7 -25.39 10.73 8.98
CA GLY A 7 -24.96 9.37 8.69
C GLY A 7 -23.57 9.39 8.08
N VAL A 8 -22.67 8.53 8.57
CA VAL A 8 -21.31 8.38 8.04
C VAL A 8 -21.19 6.98 7.47
N ILE A 9 -20.86 6.88 6.19
CA ILE A 9 -20.54 5.61 5.52
C ILE A 9 -19.05 5.61 5.20
N ILE A 10 -18.33 4.59 5.67
CA ILE A 10 -16.96 4.33 5.25
C ILE A 10 -17.02 3.37 4.07
N ALA A 11 -16.78 3.87 2.86
CA ALA A 11 -16.77 3.05 1.66
C ALA A 11 -15.45 2.25 1.58
N CYS A 12 -15.57 0.95 1.29
CA CYS A 12 -14.44 0.04 1.12
C CYS A 12 -14.73 -0.97 0.01
N HIS A 13 -13.68 -1.52 -0.61
CA HIS A 13 -13.81 -2.51 -1.68
C HIS A 13 -14.28 -3.89 -1.17
N GLY A 14 -13.88 -4.27 0.06
CA GLY A 14 -13.99 -5.64 0.55
C GLY A 14 -12.86 -6.54 0.02
N ASP A 15 -12.76 -7.75 0.56
CA ASP A 15 -11.79 -8.77 0.14
C ASP A 15 -12.42 -10.16 0.20
N VAL A 16 -11.85 -11.12 -0.52
CA VAL A 16 -12.30 -12.51 -0.48
C VAL A 16 -11.82 -13.16 0.82
N PRO A 17 -12.67 -13.91 1.54
CA PRO A 17 -12.26 -14.68 2.70
C PRO A 17 -11.06 -15.58 2.41
N LEU A 18 -10.08 -15.62 3.33
CA LEU A 18 -8.81 -16.35 3.12
C LEU A 18 -9.02 -17.86 3.01
N ASP A 19 -9.95 -18.40 3.80
CA ASP A 19 -10.38 -19.81 3.74
C ASP A 19 -11.00 -20.13 2.38
N TYR A 20 -11.87 -19.26 1.86
CA TYR A 20 -12.45 -19.44 0.53
C TYR A 20 -11.40 -19.43 -0.58
N ILE A 21 -10.38 -18.54 -0.49
CA ILE A 21 -9.25 -18.57 -1.43
C ILE A 21 -8.51 -19.90 -1.34
N GLU A 22 -8.26 -20.39 -0.12
CA GLU A 22 -7.54 -21.64 0.10
C GLU A 22 -8.28 -22.86 -0.46
N GLU A 23 -9.61 -22.90 -0.30
CA GLU A 23 -10.47 -23.95 -0.84
C GLU A 23 -10.61 -23.89 -2.38
N ASN A 24 -10.33 -22.72 -2.99
CA ASN A 24 -10.54 -22.46 -4.41
C ASN A 24 -9.25 -22.00 -5.14
N LYS A 25 -8.08 -22.51 -4.71
CA LYS A 25 -6.75 -22.07 -5.18
C LYS A 25 -6.62 -21.96 -6.70
N GLU A 26 -6.99 -23.00 -7.46
CA GLU A 26 -6.83 -23.03 -8.91
C GLU A 26 -7.58 -21.87 -9.61
N ALA A 27 -8.78 -21.52 -9.14
CA ALA A 27 -9.55 -20.42 -9.69
C ALA A 27 -8.87 -19.06 -9.41
N PHE A 28 -8.30 -18.90 -8.22
CA PHE A 28 -7.57 -17.68 -7.85
C PHE A 28 -6.22 -17.56 -8.56
N GLU A 29 -5.47 -18.66 -8.70
CA GLU A 29 -4.23 -18.68 -9.49
C GLU A 29 -4.49 -18.31 -10.95
N MET A 30 -5.57 -18.83 -11.54
CA MET A 30 -6.00 -18.43 -12.88
C MET A 30 -6.33 -16.93 -12.95
N ALA A 31 -7.09 -16.41 -11.98
CA ALA A 31 -7.42 -14.99 -11.92
C ALA A 31 -6.16 -14.11 -11.77
N GLU A 32 -5.25 -14.49 -10.88
CA GLU A 32 -3.98 -13.80 -10.66
C GLU A 32 -3.10 -13.79 -11.91
N SER A 33 -3.07 -14.89 -12.67
CA SER A 33 -2.29 -14.94 -13.92
C SER A 33 -2.76 -13.89 -14.94
N HIS A 34 -4.08 -13.66 -15.06
CA HIS A 34 -4.62 -12.63 -15.92
C HIS A 34 -4.29 -11.22 -15.42
N ILE A 35 -4.33 -11.02 -14.10
CA ILE A 35 -3.92 -9.77 -13.46
C ILE A 35 -2.44 -9.50 -13.69
N GLU A 36 -1.58 -10.52 -13.61
CA GLU A 36 -0.15 -10.41 -13.87
C GLU A 36 0.13 -10.01 -15.33
N VAL A 37 -0.55 -10.62 -16.30
CA VAL A 37 -0.45 -10.24 -17.71
C VAL A 37 -0.84 -8.77 -17.90
N LEU A 38 -1.97 -8.33 -17.34
CA LEU A 38 -2.39 -6.93 -17.40
C LEU A 38 -1.38 -6.00 -16.72
N SER A 39 -0.87 -6.40 -15.57
CA SER A 39 0.16 -5.66 -14.83
C SER A 39 1.41 -5.47 -15.66
N ASN A 40 1.90 -6.51 -16.32
CA ASN A 40 3.10 -6.43 -17.17
C ASN A 40 2.87 -5.51 -18.38
N ASN A 41 1.69 -5.53 -18.98
CA ASN A 41 1.35 -4.66 -20.12
C ASN A 41 1.18 -3.18 -19.73
N THR A 42 0.91 -2.89 -18.46
CA THR A 42 0.58 -1.54 -18.00
C THR A 42 1.69 -0.87 -17.19
N ARG A 43 2.60 -1.66 -16.60
CA ARG A 43 3.64 -1.22 -15.64
C ARG A 43 4.36 0.06 -16.09
N ASP A 44 4.84 0.06 -17.33
CA ASP A 44 5.72 1.10 -17.87
C ASP A 44 5.01 2.06 -18.83
N LEU A 45 3.68 2.01 -18.92
CA LEU A 45 2.93 2.95 -19.74
C LEU A 45 3.16 4.39 -19.25
N PRO A 46 3.22 5.38 -20.16
CA PRO A 46 3.25 6.79 -19.79
C PRO A 46 2.05 7.17 -18.93
N ARG A 47 2.32 7.85 -17.82
CA ARG A 47 1.31 8.28 -16.84
C ARG A 47 1.33 9.79 -16.70
N THR A 48 0.15 10.36 -16.55
CA THR A 48 -0.03 11.75 -16.12
C THR A 48 -0.94 11.74 -14.90
N ARG A 49 -1.04 12.87 -14.18
CA ARG A 49 -1.96 13.00 -13.05
C ARG A 49 -3.42 12.76 -13.45
N GLU A 50 -3.76 12.97 -14.72
CA GLU A 50 -5.09 12.69 -15.26
C GLU A 50 -5.31 11.20 -15.55
N THR A 51 -4.31 10.52 -16.14
CA THR A 51 -4.46 9.10 -16.53
C THR A 51 -4.17 8.13 -15.39
N ASP A 52 -3.47 8.57 -14.34
CA ASP A 52 -3.18 7.79 -13.15
C ASP A 52 -3.14 8.67 -11.89
N PRO A 53 -4.30 9.13 -11.39
CA PRO A 53 -4.35 9.94 -10.17
C PRO A 53 -3.83 9.17 -8.95
N PHE A 54 -3.93 7.83 -8.93
CA PHE A 54 -3.47 7.02 -7.79
C PHE A 54 -1.97 7.12 -7.60
N LYS A 55 -1.17 6.91 -8.67
CA LYS A 55 0.29 7.05 -8.59
C LYS A 55 0.69 8.44 -8.09
N TYR A 56 0.08 9.49 -8.63
CA TYR A 56 0.44 10.85 -8.27
C TYR A 56 0.02 11.22 -6.84
N ASP A 57 -1.10 10.71 -6.34
CA ASP A 57 -1.49 10.90 -4.93
C ASP A 57 -0.51 10.17 -3.98
N VAL A 58 -0.01 8.99 -4.36
CA VAL A 58 1.03 8.28 -3.59
C VAL A 58 2.34 9.05 -3.60
N GLU A 59 2.74 9.61 -4.74
CA GLU A 59 3.94 10.44 -4.84
C GLU A 59 3.81 11.72 -4.01
N ASP A 60 2.67 12.39 -4.04
CA ASP A 60 2.41 13.56 -3.22
C ASP A 60 2.50 13.23 -1.72
N LEU A 61 2.00 12.05 -1.31
CA LEU A 61 2.14 11.57 0.06
C LEU A 61 3.62 11.33 0.43
N ILE A 62 4.41 10.75 -0.47
CA ILE A 62 5.85 10.57 -0.25
C ILE A 62 6.54 11.91 -0.06
N GLU A 63 6.21 12.92 -0.86
CA GLU A 63 6.74 14.28 -0.68
C GLU A 63 6.32 14.88 0.67
N LYS A 64 5.08 14.65 1.12
CA LYS A 64 4.64 15.04 2.48
C LYS A 64 5.38 14.32 3.60
N ILE A 65 5.87 13.10 3.37
CA ILE A 65 6.72 12.39 4.32
C ILE A 65 8.12 13.02 4.33
N LYS A 66 8.71 13.29 3.16
CA LYS A 66 10.02 13.94 3.03
C LYS A 66 10.06 15.34 3.68
N GLU A 67 8.98 16.10 3.56
CA GLU A 67 8.81 17.40 4.24
C GLU A 67 8.88 17.27 5.78
N LYS A 68 8.53 16.10 6.33
CA LYS A 68 8.46 15.87 7.78
C LYS A 68 9.71 15.18 8.32
N ARG A 69 10.32 14.27 7.55
CA ARG A 69 11.43 13.42 8.01
C ARG A 69 12.36 13.10 6.84
N GLU A 70 13.66 13.10 7.11
CA GLU A 70 14.68 12.68 6.17
C GLU A 70 14.90 11.15 6.26
N TYR A 71 14.98 10.50 5.11
CA TYR A 71 15.34 9.09 4.96
C TYR A 71 16.35 8.97 3.81
N GLN A 72 17.24 7.98 3.89
CA GLN A 72 18.22 7.71 2.84
C GLN A 72 17.56 7.46 1.47
N SER A 73 16.44 6.73 1.47
CA SER A 73 15.57 6.57 0.31
C SER A 73 14.12 6.43 0.80
N ILE A 74 13.18 7.04 0.07
CA ILE A 74 11.74 6.81 0.22
C ILE A 74 11.08 6.94 -1.15
N GLU A 75 10.49 5.84 -1.62
CA GLU A 75 9.83 5.72 -2.93
C GLU A 75 8.63 4.76 -2.84
N ALA A 76 7.77 4.79 -3.85
CA ALA A 76 6.68 3.83 -3.95
C ALA A 76 7.20 2.53 -4.56
N GLY A 77 6.76 1.39 -4.01
CA GLY A 77 6.94 0.07 -4.62
C GLY A 77 5.60 -0.58 -4.86
N TYR A 78 5.31 -0.96 -6.10
CA TYR A 78 4.01 -1.48 -6.49
C TYR A 78 4.00 -3.00 -6.62
N MET A 79 2.95 -3.64 -6.10
CA MET A 79 2.72 -5.07 -6.32
C MET A 79 2.37 -5.36 -7.79
N SER A 80 1.53 -4.51 -8.37
CA SER A 80 0.96 -4.69 -9.71
C SER A 80 0.76 -3.35 -10.43
N PHE A 81 0.57 -3.42 -11.74
CA PHE A 81 0.13 -2.37 -12.67
C PHE A 81 1.03 -1.16 -12.83
N CYS A 82 1.90 -0.80 -11.89
CA CYS A 82 2.75 0.40 -11.94
C CYS A 82 4.20 0.04 -11.58
N GLY A 83 5.16 0.83 -12.08
CA GLY A 83 6.57 0.74 -11.72
C GLY A 83 6.99 1.84 -10.73
N PRO A 84 8.06 1.63 -9.94
CA PRO A 84 8.82 0.38 -9.83
C PRO A 84 8.06 -0.68 -9.00
N SER A 85 8.32 -1.96 -9.25
CA SER A 85 7.81 -3.03 -8.40
C SER A 85 8.37 -2.96 -6.98
N ILE A 86 7.73 -3.63 -6.00
CA ILE A 86 8.29 -3.71 -4.64
C ILE A 86 9.74 -4.24 -4.63
N PRO A 87 10.10 -5.33 -5.34
CA PRO A 87 11.50 -5.77 -5.42
C PRO A 87 12.44 -4.74 -6.06
N GLU A 88 12.01 -4.05 -7.12
CA GLU A 88 12.82 -3.00 -7.77
C GLU A 88 13.04 -1.80 -6.84
N ALA A 89 12.00 -1.37 -6.11
CA ALA A 89 12.10 -0.31 -5.12
C ALA A 89 13.05 -0.68 -3.97
N VAL A 90 13.03 -1.95 -3.52
CA VAL A 90 14.00 -2.45 -2.54
C VAL A 90 15.42 -2.35 -3.10
N GLU A 91 15.66 -2.81 -4.33
CA GLU A 91 16.97 -2.70 -4.97
C GLU A 91 17.43 -1.25 -5.16
N ASN A 92 16.52 -0.34 -5.54
CA ASN A 92 16.81 1.08 -5.68
C ASN A 92 17.24 1.68 -4.33
N ALA A 93 16.51 1.39 -3.25
CA ALA A 93 16.87 1.85 -1.91
C ALA A 93 18.26 1.36 -1.48
N LEU A 94 18.57 0.08 -1.71
CA LEU A 94 19.89 -0.49 -1.39
C LEU A 94 21.01 0.15 -2.24
N LYS A 95 20.79 0.33 -3.55
CA LYS A 95 21.73 1.02 -4.45
C LYS A 95 21.97 2.47 -4.02
N ASN A 96 20.97 3.11 -3.43
CA ASN A 96 21.06 4.46 -2.87
C ASN A 96 21.65 4.51 -1.47
N GLY A 97 22.23 3.41 -0.96
CA GLY A 97 22.97 3.38 0.30
C GLY A 97 22.13 3.06 1.53
N ALA A 98 20.89 2.60 1.38
CA ALA A 98 20.11 2.12 2.51
C ALA A 98 20.71 0.79 3.03
N GLU A 99 21.02 0.73 4.32
CA GLU A 99 21.43 -0.52 4.99
C GLU A 99 20.22 -1.33 5.47
N LYS A 100 19.10 -0.64 5.71
CA LYS A 100 17.82 -1.20 6.12
C LYS A 100 16.69 -0.66 5.24
N VAL A 101 15.85 -1.55 4.72
CA VAL A 101 14.70 -1.22 3.88
C VAL A 101 13.42 -1.69 4.56
N LEU A 102 12.50 -0.77 4.82
CA LEU A 102 11.20 -1.05 5.42
C LEU A 102 10.12 -1.00 4.33
N VAL A 103 9.40 -2.11 4.15
CA VAL A 103 8.26 -2.18 3.24
C VAL A 103 6.98 -2.09 4.06
N ILE A 104 6.16 -1.07 3.79
CA ILE A 104 4.97 -0.73 4.57
C ILE A 104 3.76 -0.66 3.63
N PRO A 105 2.63 -1.33 3.92
CA PRO A 105 1.42 -1.23 3.10
C PRO A 105 0.76 0.15 3.29
N LEU A 106 0.50 0.87 2.20
CA LEU A 106 -0.06 2.23 2.22
C LEU A 106 -1.32 2.37 3.10
N PHE A 107 -2.29 1.47 2.90
CA PHE A 107 -3.61 1.59 3.55
C PHE A 107 -3.63 1.08 4.99
N ASN A 108 -2.61 0.36 5.45
CA ASN A 108 -2.51 -0.15 6.82
C ASN A 108 -3.76 -0.89 7.35
N VAL A 109 -4.53 -1.51 6.46
CA VAL A 109 -5.66 -2.40 6.79
C VAL A 109 -5.33 -3.82 6.34
N LYS A 110 -5.73 -4.81 7.14
CA LYS A 110 -5.53 -6.23 6.83
C LYS A 110 -6.40 -6.66 5.65
N SER A 111 -5.75 -7.25 4.65
CA SER A 111 -6.32 -7.85 3.44
C SER A 111 -5.38 -8.99 3.01
N LYS A 112 -5.80 -9.84 2.07
CA LYS A 112 -4.92 -10.85 1.44
C LYS A 112 -3.61 -10.23 0.99
N HIS A 113 -3.65 -9.07 0.35
CA HIS A 113 -2.45 -8.38 -0.12
C HIS A 113 -1.49 -8.04 1.01
N SER A 114 -1.98 -7.55 2.16
CA SER A 114 -1.11 -7.14 3.27
C SER A 114 -0.73 -8.29 4.21
N VAL A 115 -1.47 -9.40 4.24
CA VAL A 115 -1.16 -10.52 5.15
C VAL A 115 -0.56 -11.74 4.45
N VAL A 116 -0.64 -11.81 3.13
CA VAL A 116 -0.11 -12.92 2.32
C VAL A 116 0.82 -12.42 1.23
N ASP A 117 0.33 -11.61 0.29
CA ASP A 117 1.03 -11.36 -0.97
C ASP A 117 2.28 -10.49 -0.79
N ILE A 118 2.17 -9.33 -0.14
CA ILE A 118 3.30 -8.43 0.11
C ILE A 118 4.37 -9.11 0.99
N PRO A 119 4.03 -9.78 2.11
CA PRO A 119 5.00 -10.60 2.84
C PRO A 119 5.79 -11.55 1.94
N GLN A 120 5.12 -12.32 1.08
CA GLN A 120 5.79 -13.24 0.15
C GLN A 120 6.69 -12.53 -0.86
N ILE A 121 6.27 -11.37 -1.37
CA ILE A 121 7.09 -10.54 -2.28
C ILE A 121 8.34 -10.04 -1.56
N VAL A 122 8.21 -9.61 -0.29
CA VAL A 122 9.34 -9.15 0.53
C VAL A 122 10.29 -10.32 0.83
N GLU A 123 9.80 -11.52 1.12
CA GLU A 123 10.65 -12.70 1.28
C GLU A 123 11.45 -13.03 0.02
N LYS A 124 10.83 -12.91 -1.17
CA LYS A 124 11.55 -13.06 -2.44
C LYS A 124 12.62 -11.96 -2.63
N ALA A 125 12.34 -10.72 -2.22
CA ALA A 125 13.30 -9.62 -2.28
C ALA A 125 14.48 -9.82 -1.31
N LYS A 126 14.22 -10.32 -0.09
CA LYS A 126 15.24 -10.73 0.89
C LYS A 126 16.14 -11.82 0.34
N ALA A 127 15.56 -12.86 -0.26
CA ALA A 127 16.32 -13.97 -0.83
C ALA A 127 17.30 -13.53 -1.93
N LYS A 128 16.95 -12.48 -2.70
CA LYS A 128 17.85 -11.87 -3.70
C LYS A 128 18.92 -10.98 -3.08
N ASN A 129 18.71 -10.47 -1.88
CA ASN A 129 19.59 -9.53 -1.19
C ASN A 129 19.96 -10.05 0.22
N PRO A 130 20.66 -11.21 0.33
CA PRO A 130 20.86 -11.90 1.61
C PRO A 130 21.67 -11.11 2.65
N ASN A 131 22.40 -10.08 2.22
CA ASN A 131 23.22 -9.23 3.09
C ASN A 131 22.49 -7.94 3.52
N ALA A 132 21.27 -7.69 3.04
CA ALA A 132 20.50 -6.48 3.34
C ALA A 132 19.44 -6.75 4.41
N ASP A 133 19.23 -5.78 5.31
CA ASP A 133 18.11 -5.82 6.27
C ASP A 133 16.84 -5.29 5.59
N VAL A 134 16.12 -6.17 4.92
CA VAL A 134 14.79 -5.86 4.37
C VAL A 134 13.74 -6.35 5.35
N SER A 135 12.78 -5.53 5.75
CA SER A 135 11.74 -5.89 6.71
C SER A 135 10.35 -5.45 6.23
N TYR A 136 9.36 -6.33 6.38
CA TYR A 136 7.96 -5.98 6.15
C TYR A 136 7.35 -5.48 7.47
N LEU A 137 6.71 -4.31 7.45
CA LEU A 137 5.90 -3.84 8.56
C LEU A 137 4.45 -4.19 8.29
N GLU A 138 3.88 -5.03 9.15
CA GLU A 138 2.48 -5.46 9.03
C GLU A 138 1.52 -4.26 9.05
N PRO A 139 0.35 -4.39 8.40
CA PRO A 139 -0.70 -3.37 8.47
C PRO A 139 -1.12 -3.09 9.92
N GLY A 140 -1.64 -1.88 10.12
CA GLY A 140 -1.88 -1.25 11.41
C GLY A 140 -2.59 -2.10 12.48
N ASP A 141 -2.08 -1.99 13.70
CA ASP A 141 -2.70 -2.46 14.92
C ASP A 141 -3.74 -1.44 15.46
N ASP A 142 -4.13 -1.57 16.73
CA ASP A 142 -5.14 -0.68 17.32
C ASP A 142 -4.67 0.78 17.43
N GLU A 143 -3.37 1.05 17.54
CA GLU A 143 -2.84 2.42 17.54
C GLU A 143 -3.05 3.08 16.18
N ILE A 144 -2.70 2.38 15.11
CA ILE A 144 -2.90 2.89 13.75
C ILE A 144 -4.39 3.06 13.43
N LYS A 145 -5.26 2.15 13.89
CA LYS A 145 -6.72 2.29 13.71
C LYS A 145 -7.24 3.55 14.41
N ASN A 146 -6.74 3.87 15.61
CA ASN A 146 -7.12 5.10 16.31
C ASN A 146 -6.69 6.34 15.52
N LEU A 147 -5.46 6.37 15.00
CA LEU A 147 -4.98 7.49 14.17
C LEU A 147 -5.80 7.64 12.88
N LEU A 148 -6.15 6.54 12.21
CA LEU A 148 -7.02 6.57 11.03
C LEU A 148 -8.41 7.10 11.38
N ALA A 149 -8.98 6.70 12.52
CA ALA A 149 -10.25 7.23 13.00
C ALA A 149 -10.19 8.74 13.24
N GLU A 150 -9.12 9.25 13.85
CA GLU A 150 -8.92 10.68 14.06
C GLU A 150 -8.83 11.47 12.74
N ILE A 151 -8.11 10.92 11.74
CA ILE A 151 -8.03 11.53 10.41
C ILE A 151 -9.41 11.61 9.75
N LEU A 152 -10.20 10.54 9.85
CA LEU A 152 -11.55 10.51 9.29
C LEU A 152 -12.50 11.45 10.03
N ILE A 153 -12.45 11.48 11.37
CA ILE A 153 -13.24 12.40 12.21
C ILE A 153 -12.91 13.85 11.85
N LYS A 154 -11.62 14.21 11.73
CA LYS A 154 -11.22 15.56 11.31
C LYS A 154 -11.85 15.96 9.98
N LYS A 155 -11.92 15.02 9.03
CA LYS A 155 -12.53 15.26 7.72
C LYS A 155 -14.06 15.40 7.82
N ILE A 156 -14.69 14.62 8.70
CA ILE A 156 -16.13 14.71 9.00
C ILE A 156 -16.45 16.05 9.66
N ASP A 157 -15.75 16.42 10.73
CA ASP A 157 -15.97 17.64 11.50
C ASP A 157 -15.82 18.88 10.62
N LYS A 158 -14.79 18.91 9.77
CA LYS A 158 -14.61 19.95 8.74
C LYS A 158 -15.80 20.06 7.80
N SER A 159 -16.38 18.94 7.38
CA SER A 159 -17.52 18.93 6.44
C SER A 159 -18.83 19.43 7.07
N ILE A 160 -18.97 19.30 8.39
CA ILE A 160 -20.19 19.67 9.12
C ILE A 160 -20.04 20.96 9.93
N GLY A 161 -18.91 21.66 9.80
CA GLY A 161 -18.62 22.96 10.42
C GLY A 161 -18.34 22.90 11.93
N ASP A 162 -17.69 21.83 12.41
CA ASP A 162 -17.30 21.63 13.82
C ASP A 162 -15.79 21.87 14.08
N GLU A 163 -15.09 22.59 13.20
CA GLU A 163 -13.70 23.05 13.43
C GLU A 163 -13.60 24.28 14.35
#